data_AF-A0A100WHN1-F1
#
_entry.id   AF-A0A100WHN1-F1
#
_cell.length_a   1.000
_cell.length_b   1.000
_cell.length_c   1.000
_cell.angle_alpha   90.00
_cell.angle_beta   90.00
_cell.angle_gamma   90.00
#
_symmetry.space_group_name_H-M   'P 1'
#
loop_
_entity.id
_entity.type
_entity.pdbx_description
1 polymer ?
#
loop_
_entity_poly.entity_id
_entity_poly.type
_entity_poly.pdbx_seq_one_letter_code
_entity_poly.pdbx_strand_id
1 'polypeptide(L)'
;MSSADAPNTRGFTAKGVATRDRILRCAADVLLDGGLTAFSLDRVRQAARVSGSQLNHYFGDRNELIRAVLRRQTGIVLDFHRQAALGGLDTFADWERWADLNVRYLRKIGYRGTATYHALAGQLAKTDEGTRKTFADGYWRWVALLEDCFARMKSRGLLVASADPDHLALVVVAVHQGAGVLAFTYRQEWPLVDATQFIVNYLRLFAKDPQERRPRPVRRTAPRARPRRSEQRPEARRLTRKGLATRARIIEGAAELVLRRGVNGTSLDDVRSAVGVSGSQMSHYFSDKQDLLRQIISARTEFVVDFHTQPQLGRLDTLASLRSWAELCWAQSGLSYLRNGCVYGSLTGELLEADDVVLDDLADGYDRWLGLFRDGLHAMVERHELRDDADPRHLAAALVVAHQGGTMLTHITGSPEPFKQAVEAALGYVASFAVPEPKSRRSARTSR
;
A
#
# COMPACT_ATOMS: atom_id res chain seq x y z
N MET A 1 21.37 -23.72 11.04
CA MET A 1 20.69 -23.38 12.30
C MET A 1 21.61 -22.47 13.10
N SER A 2 21.25 -21.19 13.26
CA SER A 2 21.89 -20.24 14.19
C SER A 2 20.77 -19.63 15.04
N SER A 3 20.97 -19.65 16.36
CA SER A 3 19.95 -19.58 17.42
C SER A 3 19.70 -18.16 17.97
N ALA A 4 19.70 -17.15 17.10
CA ALA A 4 19.76 -15.75 17.54
C ALA A 4 18.42 -14.97 17.55
N ASP A 5 17.26 -15.57 17.26
CA ASP A 5 16.03 -14.77 17.02
C ASP A 5 14.73 -15.31 17.66
N ALA A 6 14.81 -16.00 18.81
CA ALA A 6 13.63 -16.39 19.58
C ALA A 6 13.25 -15.28 20.59
N PRO A 7 12.16 -14.52 20.39
CA PRO A 7 11.77 -13.44 21.31
C PRO A 7 11.25 -14.04 22.63
N ASN A 8 12.01 -13.87 23.70
CA ASN A 8 11.62 -14.02 25.11
C ASN A 8 10.76 -15.26 25.47
N THR A 9 10.91 -16.38 24.75
CA THR A 9 10.25 -17.67 25.06
C THR A 9 11.13 -18.59 25.90
N ARG A 10 12.38 -18.19 26.21
CA ARG A 10 13.38 -19.00 26.93
C ARG A 10 13.02 -19.36 28.38
N GLY A 11 11.82 -19.00 28.87
CA GLY A 11 11.34 -19.34 30.22
C GLY A 11 9.93 -19.94 30.31
N PHE A 12 9.23 -20.18 29.19
CA PHE A 12 7.85 -20.71 29.24
C PHE A 12 7.76 -22.20 28.95
N THR A 13 6.85 -22.89 29.66
CA THR A 13 6.46 -24.26 29.32
C THR A 13 5.76 -24.32 27.96
N ALA A 14 5.68 -25.50 27.35
CA ALA A 14 4.94 -25.69 26.08
C ALA A 14 3.48 -25.19 26.17
N LYS A 15 2.81 -25.45 27.30
CA LYS A 15 1.46 -24.94 27.59
C LYS A 15 1.42 -23.41 27.70
N GLY A 16 2.47 -22.81 28.26
CA GLY A 16 2.61 -21.36 28.34
C GLY A 16 2.76 -20.71 26.97
N VAL A 17 3.60 -21.28 26.10
CA VAL A 17 3.74 -20.83 24.70
C VAL A 17 2.42 -20.90 23.95
N ALA A 18 1.71 -22.03 24.05
CA ALA A 18 0.40 -22.19 23.39
C ALA A 18 -0.65 -21.17 23.89
N THR A 19 -0.61 -20.83 25.19
CA THR A 19 -1.49 -19.82 25.78
C THR A 19 -1.16 -18.43 25.27
N ARG A 20 0.14 -18.07 25.25
CA ARG A 20 0.63 -16.79 24.72
C ARG A 20 0.25 -16.62 23.24
N ASP A 21 0.41 -17.66 22.44
CA ASP A 21 0.04 -17.62 21.02
C ASP A 21 -1.46 -17.46 20.80
N ARG A 22 -2.30 -18.07 21.65
CA ARG A 22 -3.74 -17.85 21.62
C ARG A 22 -4.10 -16.42 21.95
N ILE A 23 -3.48 -15.82 22.98
CA ILE A 23 -3.67 -14.41 23.33
C ILE A 23 -3.31 -13.52 22.14
N LEU A 24 -2.16 -13.75 21.49
CA LEU A 24 -1.72 -12.96 20.34
C LEU A 24 -2.64 -13.08 19.14
N ARG A 25 -3.20 -14.27 18.85
CA ARG A 25 -4.20 -14.44 17.78
C ARG A 25 -5.46 -13.62 18.07
N CYS A 26 -6.06 -13.80 19.25
CA CYS A 26 -7.25 -13.06 19.63
C CYS A 26 -7.00 -11.54 19.69
N ALA A 27 -5.82 -11.11 20.12
CA ALA A 27 -5.45 -9.70 20.13
C ALA A 27 -5.36 -9.12 18.70
N ALA A 28 -4.85 -9.89 17.73
CA ALA A 28 -4.84 -9.47 16.33
C ALA A 28 -6.27 -9.31 15.78
N ASP A 29 -7.17 -10.24 16.11
CA ASP A 29 -8.57 -10.19 15.67
C ASP A 29 -9.29 -8.97 16.27
N VAL A 30 -9.10 -8.70 17.57
CA VAL A 30 -9.68 -7.52 18.25
C VAL A 30 -9.11 -6.21 17.70
N LEU A 31 -7.82 -6.17 17.33
CA LEU A 31 -7.22 -4.99 16.70
C LEU A 31 -7.85 -4.69 15.34
N LEU A 32 -8.12 -5.73 14.55
CA LEU A 32 -8.67 -5.57 13.22
C LEU A 32 -10.13 -5.11 13.24
N ASP A 33 -10.97 -5.75 14.07
CA ASP A 33 -12.43 -5.51 14.11
C ASP A 33 -12.80 -4.10 14.60
N GLY A 34 -12.05 -3.58 15.57
CA GLY A 34 -12.41 -2.32 16.24
C GLY A 34 -11.34 -1.22 16.18
N GLY A 35 -10.23 -1.45 15.46
CA GLY A 35 -9.06 -0.59 15.49
C GLY A 35 -8.51 -0.37 16.91
N LEU A 36 -7.69 0.67 17.08
CA LEU A 36 -7.17 1.00 18.42
C LEU A 36 -8.25 1.44 19.40
N THR A 37 -9.26 2.19 18.97
CA THR A 37 -10.25 2.77 19.87
C THR A 37 -11.02 1.70 20.62
N ALA A 38 -11.33 0.58 19.97
CA ALA A 38 -12.03 -0.53 20.60
C ALA A 38 -11.10 -1.63 21.14
N PHE A 39 -9.77 -1.49 21.00
CA PHE A 39 -8.80 -2.45 21.50
C PHE A 39 -8.50 -2.23 22.99
N SER A 40 -8.87 -3.21 23.82
CA SER A 40 -8.60 -3.22 25.27
C SER A 40 -8.13 -4.59 25.76
N LEU A 41 -7.33 -4.59 26.83
CA LEU A 41 -6.85 -5.83 27.46
C LEU A 41 -8.02 -6.72 27.93
N ASP A 42 -9.13 -6.12 28.39
CA ASP A 42 -10.32 -6.86 28.79
C ASP A 42 -11.01 -7.59 27.63
N ARG A 43 -11.14 -6.94 26.46
CA ARG A 43 -11.68 -7.59 25.27
C ARG A 43 -10.80 -8.74 24.82
N VAL A 44 -9.48 -8.55 24.82
CA VAL A 44 -8.53 -9.63 24.50
C VAL A 44 -8.63 -10.77 25.52
N ARG A 45 -8.73 -10.46 26.81
CA ARG A 45 -8.89 -11.45 27.88
C ARG A 45 -10.14 -12.31 27.67
N GLN A 46 -11.27 -11.67 27.36
CA GLN A 46 -12.54 -12.35 27.08
C GLN A 46 -12.42 -13.23 25.83
N ALA A 47 -11.89 -12.68 24.73
CA ALA A 47 -11.71 -13.41 23.46
C ALA A 47 -10.77 -14.61 23.61
N ALA A 48 -9.64 -14.43 24.30
CA ALA A 48 -8.65 -15.49 24.52
C ALA A 48 -9.03 -16.48 25.62
N ARG A 49 -10.11 -16.21 26.37
CA ARG A 49 -10.58 -17.02 27.52
C ARG A 49 -9.45 -17.27 28.53
N VAL A 50 -8.83 -16.20 29.00
CA VAL A 50 -7.77 -16.22 30.04
C VAL A 50 -8.15 -15.32 31.22
N SER A 51 -7.49 -15.48 32.37
CA SER A 51 -7.64 -14.54 33.49
C SER A 51 -6.82 -13.26 33.26
N GLY A 52 -7.12 -12.20 34.02
CA GLY A 52 -6.30 -10.97 34.01
C GLY A 52 -4.87 -11.23 34.47
N SER A 53 -4.69 -12.05 35.52
CA SER A 53 -3.37 -12.46 35.98
C SER A 53 -2.57 -13.25 34.93
N GLN A 54 -3.24 -14.11 34.15
CA GLN A 54 -2.60 -14.83 33.04
C GLN A 54 -2.19 -13.89 31.92
N LEU A 55 -3.01 -12.90 31.56
CA LEU A 55 -2.66 -11.91 30.54
C LEU A 55 -1.45 -11.06 30.97
N ASN A 56 -1.50 -10.54 32.20
CA ASN A 56 -0.46 -9.69 32.78
C ASN A 56 0.87 -10.43 33.00
N HIS A 57 0.83 -11.76 33.13
CA HIS A 57 2.03 -12.59 33.18
C HIS A 57 2.81 -12.58 31.85
N TYR A 58 2.11 -12.43 30.70
CA TYR A 58 2.75 -12.43 29.38
C TYR A 58 3.02 -11.04 28.80
N PHE A 59 2.21 -10.04 29.18
CA PHE A 59 2.27 -8.70 28.62
C PHE A 59 2.02 -7.69 29.75
N GLY A 60 2.95 -6.76 29.94
CA GLY A 60 2.87 -5.74 30.98
C GLY A 60 1.84 -4.65 30.68
N ASP A 61 1.65 -4.31 29.40
CA ASP A 61 0.69 -3.28 28.99
C ASP A 61 0.06 -3.52 27.60
N ARG A 62 -0.92 -2.67 27.28
CA ARG A 62 -1.65 -2.67 26.01
C ARG A 62 -0.73 -2.49 24.79
N ASN A 63 0.24 -1.61 24.87
CA ASN A 63 1.14 -1.29 23.76
C ASN A 63 2.18 -2.40 23.56
N GLU A 64 2.64 -3.04 24.63
CA GLU A 64 3.48 -4.23 24.56
C GLU A 64 2.76 -5.38 23.85
N LEU A 65 1.49 -5.61 24.18
CA LEU A 65 0.66 -6.60 23.50
C LEU A 65 0.51 -6.27 21.99
N ILE A 66 0.22 -5.02 21.64
CA ILE A 66 0.16 -4.58 20.23
C ILE A 66 1.48 -4.88 19.52
N ARG A 67 2.62 -4.43 20.07
CA ARG A 67 3.94 -4.68 19.47
C ARG A 67 4.25 -6.17 19.36
N ALA A 68 3.78 -6.99 20.30
CA ALA A 68 3.94 -8.45 20.23
C ALA A 68 3.07 -9.08 19.13
N VAL A 69 1.85 -8.57 18.91
CA VAL A 69 1.03 -8.96 17.75
C VAL A 69 1.75 -8.61 16.45
N LEU A 70 2.31 -7.40 16.33
CA LEU A 70 3.03 -6.99 15.13
C LEU A 70 4.25 -7.88 14.84
N ARG A 71 5.08 -8.15 15.87
CA ARG A 71 6.21 -9.09 15.75
C ARG A 71 5.78 -10.48 15.30
N ARG A 72 4.63 -10.96 15.78
CA ARG A 72 4.06 -12.24 15.34
C ARG A 72 3.62 -12.17 13.87
N GLN A 73 2.98 -11.08 13.43
CA GLN A 73 2.55 -10.92 12.04
C GLN A 73 3.75 -10.79 11.08
N THR A 74 4.82 -10.11 11.49
CA THR A 74 6.10 -10.14 10.77
C THR A 74 6.61 -11.58 10.64
N GLY A 75 6.58 -12.38 11.72
CA GLY A 75 6.96 -13.79 11.69
C GLY A 75 6.20 -14.59 10.63
N ILE A 76 4.87 -14.41 10.54
CA ILE A 76 4.04 -15.06 9.51
C ILE A 76 4.48 -14.68 8.09
N VAL A 77 4.78 -13.39 7.86
CA VAL A 77 5.27 -12.92 6.56
C VAL A 77 6.62 -13.57 6.22
N LEU A 78 7.56 -13.61 7.17
CA LEU A 78 8.87 -14.22 6.94
C LEU A 78 8.77 -15.73 6.71
N ASP A 79 7.92 -16.43 7.47
CA ASP A 79 7.71 -17.87 7.34
C ASP A 79 7.05 -18.24 6.00
N PHE A 80 6.13 -17.41 5.50
CA PHE A 80 5.60 -17.57 4.14
C PHE A 80 6.72 -17.57 3.09
N HIS A 81 7.74 -16.71 3.23
CA HIS A 81 8.85 -16.64 2.27
C HIS A 81 9.88 -17.77 2.46
N ARG A 82 9.93 -18.40 3.63
CA ARG A 82 10.83 -19.52 3.95
C ARG A 82 10.26 -20.90 3.61
N GLN A 83 8.99 -20.98 3.24
CA GLN A 83 8.35 -22.27 2.97
C GLN A 83 9.04 -23.03 1.83
N ALA A 84 9.16 -24.35 1.98
CA ALA A 84 9.87 -25.21 1.03
C ALA A 84 9.35 -25.11 -0.42
N ALA A 85 8.04 -24.84 -0.59
CA ALA A 85 7.41 -24.68 -1.90
C ALA A 85 8.02 -23.53 -2.75
N LEU A 86 8.68 -22.56 -2.11
CA LEU A 86 9.33 -21.45 -2.78
C LEU A 86 10.79 -21.73 -3.16
N GLY A 87 11.36 -22.89 -2.83
CA GLY A 87 12.72 -23.24 -3.25
C GLY A 87 13.81 -22.25 -2.81
N GLY A 88 13.56 -21.45 -1.77
CA GLY A 88 14.48 -20.40 -1.32
C GLY A 88 14.44 -19.10 -2.13
N LEU A 89 13.56 -18.98 -3.14
CA LEU A 89 13.50 -17.83 -4.05
C LEU A 89 14.82 -17.59 -4.79
N ASP A 90 15.51 -18.68 -5.13
CA ASP A 90 16.85 -18.67 -5.71
C ASP A 90 16.83 -18.68 -7.25
N THR A 91 15.65 -18.80 -7.89
CA THR A 91 15.49 -18.83 -9.35
C THR A 91 14.27 -18.03 -9.83
N PHE A 92 14.25 -17.60 -11.09
CA PHE A 92 13.06 -16.93 -11.66
C PHE A 92 11.79 -17.80 -11.62
N ALA A 93 11.92 -19.13 -11.74
CA ALA A 93 10.80 -20.04 -11.59
C ALA A 93 10.25 -20.08 -10.16
N ASP A 94 11.11 -19.87 -9.14
CA ASP A 94 10.68 -19.75 -7.75
C ASP A 94 9.86 -18.48 -7.55
N TRP A 95 10.26 -17.38 -8.19
CA TRP A 95 9.53 -16.10 -8.17
C TRP A 95 8.18 -16.17 -8.89
N GLU A 96 8.06 -16.97 -9.95
CA GLU A 96 6.76 -17.27 -10.57
C GLU A 96 5.85 -18.05 -9.61
N ARG A 97 6.40 -19.06 -8.91
CA ARG A 97 5.65 -19.79 -7.87
C ARG A 97 5.28 -18.89 -6.68
N TRP A 98 6.15 -17.93 -6.33
CA TRP A 98 5.88 -16.92 -5.32
C TRP A 98 4.67 -16.05 -5.69
N ALA A 99 4.59 -15.56 -6.92
CA ALA A 99 3.45 -14.79 -7.41
C ALA A 99 2.15 -15.59 -7.26
N ASP A 100 2.14 -16.84 -7.74
CA ASP A 100 0.99 -17.74 -7.64
C ASP A 100 0.58 -18.05 -6.19
N LEU A 101 1.56 -18.27 -5.30
CA LEU A 101 1.32 -18.55 -3.88
C LEU A 101 0.72 -17.35 -3.15
N ASN A 102 1.15 -16.12 -3.47
CA ASN A 102 0.57 -14.91 -2.90
C ASN A 102 -0.91 -14.74 -3.28
N VAL A 103 -1.25 -14.96 -4.55
CA VAL A 103 -2.65 -14.89 -5.01
C VAL A 103 -3.50 -16.00 -4.37
N ARG A 104 -2.97 -17.23 -4.28
CA ARG A 104 -3.66 -18.32 -3.55
C ARG A 104 -3.86 -18.00 -2.07
N TYR A 105 -2.86 -17.41 -1.43
CA TYR A 105 -2.94 -17.01 -0.03
C TYR A 105 -4.02 -15.94 0.16
N LEU A 106 -4.06 -14.91 -0.70
CA LEU A 106 -5.10 -13.87 -0.67
C LEU A 106 -6.51 -14.47 -0.78
N ARG A 107 -6.74 -15.38 -1.73
CA ARG A 107 -8.04 -16.08 -1.87
C ARG A 107 -8.44 -16.84 -0.61
N LYS A 108 -7.47 -17.45 0.07
CA LYS A 108 -7.70 -18.22 1.29
C LYS A 108 -8.10 -17.33 2.47
N ILE A 109 -7.45 -16.18 2.63
CA ILE A 109 -7.73 -15.26 3.74
C ILE A 109 -8.92 -14.32 3.47
N GLY A 110 -9.31 -14.17 2.20
CA GLY A 110 -10.33 -13.21 1.80
C GLY A 110 -9.86 -11.76 1.92
N TYR A 111 -10.82 -10.84 1.99
CA TYR A 111 -10.58 -9.39 1.99
C TYR A 111 -11.05 -8.69 3.27
N ARG A 112 -11.52 -9.45 4.26
CA ARG A 112 -12.04 -8.95 5.54
C ARG A 112 -11.68 -9.91 6.65
N GLY A 113 -11.58 -9.41 7.88
CA GLY A 113 -11.52 -10.26 9.08
C GLY A 113 -10.21 -11.04 9.25
N THR A 114 -9.18 -10.80 8.42
CA THR A 114 -7.84 -11.37 8.62
C THR A 114 -6.84 -10.26 8.93
N ALA A 115 -6.25 -10.32 10.13
CA ALA A 115 -5.30 -9.33 10.62
C ALA A 115 -3.92 -9.48 9.97
N THR A 116 -3.84 -9.10 8.69
CA THR A 116 -2.59 -9.13 7.94
C THR A 116 -1.64 -8.04 8.39
N TYR A 117 -0.33 -8.25 8.19
CA TYR A 117 0.67 -7.21 8.45
C TYR A 117 0.37 -5.92 7.66
N HIS A 118 -0.14 -6.07 6.44
CA HIS A 118 -0.57 -4.99 5.57
C HIS A 118 -1.71 -4.15 6.19
N ALA A 119 -2.81 -4.81 6.57
CA ALA A 119 -3.97 -4.13 7.13
C ALA A 119 -3.64 -3.42 8.44
N LEU A 120 -2.88 -4.08 9.31
CA LEU A 120 -2.44 -3.48 10.58
C LEU A 120 -1.49 -2.30 10.35
N ALA A 121 -0.60 -2.36 9.35
CA ALA A 121 0.28 -1.23 9.04
C ALA A 121 -0.54 0.01 8.64
N GLY A 122 -1.56 -0.16 7.79
CA GLY A 122 -2.47 0.94 7.42
C GLY A 122 -3.20 1.55 8.62
N GLN A 123 -3.70 0.72 9.53
CA GLN A 123 -4.48 1.19 10.69
C GLN A 123 -3.61 1.77 11.83
N LEU A 124 -2.40 1.24 12.02
CA LEU A 124 -1.64 1.44 13.25
C LEU A 124 -0.33 2.23 13.07
N ALA A 125 0.16 2.45 11.84
CA ALA A 125 1.44 3.12 11.63
C ALA A 125 1.49 4.56 12.19
N LYS A 126 0.34 5.24 12.28
CA LYS A 126 0.23 6.64 12.73
C LYS A 126 -0.05 6.80 14.24
N THR A 127 -0.11 5.71 15.00
CA THR A 127 -0.68 5.76 16.36
C THR A 127 0.31 6.26 17.38
N ASP A 128 1.52 5.70 17.36
CA ASP A 128 2.63 6.10 18.22
C ASP A 128 3.97 5.65 17.61
N GLU A 129 5.02 6.32 18.05
CA GLU A 129 6.38 6.10 17.54
C GLU A 129 6.91 4.69 17.80
N GLY A 130 6.54 4.06 18.93
CA GLY A 130 6.99 2.71 19.26
C GLY A 130 6.34 1.64 18.37
N THR A 131 5.06 1.80 18.07
CA THR A 131 4.32 0.96 17.12
C THR A 131 4.87 1.13 15.71
N ARG A 132 5.09 2.38 15.26
CA ARG A 132 5.69 2.68 13.95
C ARG A 132 7.08 2.06 13.78
N LYS A 133 7.96 2.19 14.78
CA LYS A 133 9.28 1.52 14.80
C LYS A 133 9.18 0.00 14.72
N THR A 134 8.21 -0.60 15.42
CA THR A 134 7.98 -2.05 15.35
C THR A 134 7.58 -2.50 13.94
N PHE A 135 6.82 -1.69 13.20
CA PHE A 135 6.58 -1.93 11.78
C PHE A 135 7.86 -1.76 10.95
N ALA A 136 8.62 -0.68 11.15
CA ALA A 136 9.87 -0.46 10.43
C ALA A 136 10.84 -1.65 10.56
N ASP A 137 11.04 -2.14 11.79
CA ASP A 137 11.88 -3.32 12.04
C ASP A 137 11.36 -4.56 11.29
N GLY A 138 10.05 -4.76 11.23
CA GLY A 138 9.46 -5.89 10.51
C GLY A 138 9.62 -5.79 9.00
N TYR A 139 9.48 -4.60 8.43
CA TYR A 139 9.77 -4.36 7.01
C TYR A 139 11.24 -4.59 6.68
N TRP A 140 12.17 -4.05 7.48
CA TRP A 140 13.59 -4.23 7.23
C TRP A 140 14.04 -5.68 7.36
N ARG A 141 13.45 -6.46 8.27
CA ARG A 141 13.70 -7.91 8.34
C ARG A 141 13.19 -8.66 7.10
N TRP A 142 12.10 -8.20 6.50
CA TRP A 142 11.60 -8.77 5.26
C TRP A 142 12.47 -8.38 4.07
N VAL A 143 12.88 -7.11 3.97
CA VAL A 143 13.84 -6.64 2.96
C VAL A 143 15.14 -7.45 3.05
N ALA A 144 15.74 -7.57 4.23
CA ALA A 144 16.98 -8.33 4.43
C ALA A 144 16.84 -9.81 4.00
N LEU A 145 15.70 -10.44 4.29
CA LEU A 145 15.43 -11.81 3.85
C LEU A 145 15.45 -11.94 2.32
N LEU A 146 14.85 -10.99 1.61
CA LEU A 146 14.79 -11.00 0.15
C LEU A 146 16.12 -10.55 -0.48
N GLU A 147 16.84 -9.63 0.15
CA GLU A 147 18.19 -9.21 -0.24
C GLU A 147 19.11 -10.43 -0.28
N ASP A 148 19.08 -11.27 0.77
CA ASP A 148 19.82 -12.53 0.81
C ASP A 148 19.47 -13.45 -0.37
N CYS A 149 18.20 -13.52 -0.78
CA CYS A 149 17.78 -14.28 -1.96
C CYS A 149 18.41 -13.73 -3.23
N PHE A 150 18.34 -12.42 -3.46
CA PHE A 150 18.92 -11.78 -4.65
C PHE A 150 20.44 -11.83 -4.66
N ALA A 151 21.10 -11.73 -3.51
CA ALA A 151 22.54 -11.91 -3.38
C ALA A 151 22.96 -13.34 -3.80
N ARG A 152 22.19 -14.37 -3.41
CA ARG A 152 22.40 -15.75 -3.89
C ARG A 152 22.15 -15.91 -5.38
N MET A 153 21.08 -15.32 -5.91
CA MET A 153 20.82 -15.33 -7.36
C MET A 153 21.97 -14.68 -8.14
N LYS A 154 22.49 -13.55 -7.64
CA LYS A 154 23.61 -12.82 -8.25
C LYS A 154 24.90 -13.64 -8.19
N SER A 155 25.25 -14.23 -7.05
CA SER A 155 26.46 -15.04 -6.90
C SER A 155 26.45 -16.33 -7.74
N ARG A 156 25.27 -16.91 -7.98
CA ARG A 156 25.07 -18.04 -8.91
C ARG A 156 25.06 -17.62 -10.38
N GLY A 157 25.19 -16.32 -10.68
CA GLY A 157 25.23 -15.80 -12.04
C GLY A 157 23.88 -15.75 -12.75
N LEU A 158 22.76 -15.73 -12.02
CA LEU A 158 21.43 -15.55 -12.61
C LEU A 158 21.09 -14.09 -12.88
N LEU A 159 21.72 -13.16 -12.15
CA LEU A 159 21.54 -11.71 -12.30
C LEU A 159 22.77 -11.05 -12.91
N VAL A 160 22.58 -9.91 -13.59
CA VAL A 160 23.67 -9.06 -14.09
C VAL A 160 24.44 -8.39 -12.95
N ALA A 161 25.67 -7.96 -13.22
CA ALA A 161 26.53 -7.31 -12.22
C ALA A 161 25.91 -6.01 -11.65
N SER A 162 25.14 -5.28 -12.46
CA SER A 162 24.45 -4.05 -12.07
C SER A 162 23.16 -4.29 -11.25
N ALA A 163 22.72 -5.54 -11.08
CA ALA A 163 21.58 -5.84 -10.23
C ALA A 163 21.95 -5.58 -8.77
N ASP A 164 21.21 -4.71 -8.09
CA ASP A 164 21.43 -4.39 -6.68
C ASP A 164 20.44 -5.17 -5.79
N PRO A 165 20.90 -6.15 -4.99
CA PRO A 165 20.03 -6.97 -4.15
C PRO A 165 19.15 -6.17 -3.18
N ASP A 166 19.66 -5.10 -2.58
CA ASP A 166 18.92 -4.26 -1.62
C ASP A 166 17.76 -3.55 -2.32
N HIS A 167 18.07 -2.90 -3.45
CA HIS A 167 17.06 -2.23 -4.28
C HIS A 167 15.96 -3.20 -4.76
N LEU A 168 16.34 -4.39 -5.26
CA LEU A 168 15.36 -5.39 -5.70
C LEU A 168 14.47 -5.88 -4.55
N ALA A 169 15.04 -6.08 -3.36
CA ALA A 169 14.30 -6.47 -2.16
C ALA A 169 13.31 -5.40 -1.72
N LEU A 170 13.75 -4.14 -1.65
CA LEU A 170 12.89 -3.04 -1.24
C LEU A 170 11.72 -2.83 -2.20
N VAL A 171 11.96 -2.94 -3.51
CA VAL A 171 10.90 -2.87 -4.54
C VAL A 171 9.85 -3.96 -4.33
N VAL A 172 10.25 -5.21 -4.08
CA VAL A 172 9.31 -6.31 -3.83
C VAL A 172 8.41 -6.01 -2.63
N VAL A 173 9.01 -5.60 -1.51
CA VAL A 173 8.26 -5.33 -0.27
C VAL A 173 7.33 -4.13 -0.45
N ALA A 174 7.82 -3.02 -1.02
CA ALA A 174 7.03 -1.83 -1.26
C ALA A 174 5.84 -2.14 -2.18
N VAL A 175 6.08 -2.73 -3.35
CA VAL A 175 5.03 -3.04 -4.32
C VAL A 175 4.01 -4.02 -3.74
N HIS A 176 4.44 -5.00 -2.96
CA HIS A 176 3.52 -5.92 -2.26
C HIS A 176 2.63 -5.19 -1.25
N GLN A 177 3.17 -4.21 -0.49
CA GLN A 177 2.35 -3.37 0.37
C GLN A 177 1.31 -2.57 -0.40
N GLY A 178 1.70 -1.91 -1.50
CA GLY A 178 0.74 -1.16 -2.31
C GLY A 178 -0.36 -2.05 -2.89
N ALA A 179 0.00 -3.26 -3.31
CA ALA A 179 -0.94 -4.25 -3.81
C ALA A 179 -1.96 -4.68 -2.76
N GLY A 180 -1.52 -4.84 -1.50
CA GLY A 180 -2.40 -5.12 -0.37
C GLY A 180 -3.47 -4.04 -0.21
N VAL A 181 -3.09 -2.75 -0.28
CA VAL A 181 -4.02 -1.63 -0.07
C VAL A 181 -5.15 -1.73 -1.11
N LEU A 182 -4.77 -1.84 -2.38
CA LEU A 182 -5.72 -1.89 -3.47
C LEU A 182 -6.55 -3.18 -3.42
N ALA A 183 -5.95 -4.35 -3.21
CA ALA A 183 -6.68 -5.63 -3.22
C ALA A 183 -7.80 -5.66 -2.16
N PHE A 184 -7.53 -5.17 -0.96
CA PHE A 184 -8.52 -5.08 0.11
C PHE A 184 -9.57 -3.99 -0.16
N THR A 185 -9.15 -2.84 -0.71
CA THR A 185 -10.08 -1.77 -1.10
C THR A 185 -11.09 -2.23 -2.16
N TYR A 186 -10.60 -2.85 -3.24
CA TYR A 186 -11.45 -3.36 -4.30
C TYR A 186 -12.20 -4.64 -3.90
N ARG A 187 -11.75 -5.34 -2.85
CA ARG A 187 -12.11 -6.73 -2.51
C ARG A 187 -11.94 -7.68 -3.70
N GLN A 188 -10.83 -7.52 -4.41
CA GLN A 188 -10.53 -8.26 -5.62
C GLN A 188 -9.05 -8.62 -5.68
N GLU A 189 -8.74 -9.73 -6.36
CA GLU A 189 -7.37 -10.23 -6.47
C GLU A 189 -6.52 -9.52 -7.52
N TRP A 190 -7.17 -8.82 -8.47
CA TRP A 190 -6.48 -8.25 -9.63
C TRP A 190 -5.30 -7.32 -9.25
N PRO A 191 -5.36 -6.49 -8.19
CA PRO A 191 -4.22 -5.63 -7.85
C PRO A 191 -2.99 -6.44 -7.42
N LEU A 192 -3.20 -7.54 -6.70
CA LEU A 192 -2.10 -8.43 -6.30
C LEU A 192 -1.57 -9.25 -7.48
N VAL A 193 -2.44 -9.64 -8.41
CA VAL A 193 -2.02 -10.33 -9.65
C VAL A 193 -1.11 -9.42 -10.48
N ASP A 194 -1.51 -8.17 -10.74
CA ASP A 194 -0.71 -7.22 -11.50
C ASP A 194 0.59 -6.88 -10.77
N ALA A 195 0.52 -6.61 -9.46
CA ALA A 195 1.71 -6.27 -8.67
C ALA A 195 2.74 -7.40 -8.66
N THR A 196 2.32 -8.64 -8.46
CA THR A 196 3.24 -9.79 -8.46
C THR A 196 3.82 -10.06 -9.85
N GLN A 197 3.06 -9.85 -10.93
CA GLN A 197 3.57 -9.92 -12.30
C GLN A 197 4.55 -8.81 -12.63
N PHE A 198 4.25 -7.58 -12.19
CA PHE A 198 5.19 -6.46 -12.29
C PHE A 198 6.49 -6.81 -11.57
N ILE A 199 6.44 -7.27 -10.32
CA ILE A 199 7.63 -7.70 -9.57
C ILE A 199 8.43 -8.73 -10.36
N VAL A 200 7.81 -9.84 -10.77
CA VAL A 200 8.52 -10.93 -11.46
C VAL A 200 9.14 -10.44 -12.77
N ASN A 201 8.42 -9.66 -13.58
CA ASN A 201 8.93 -9.13 -14.84
C ASN A 201 10.01 -8.06 -14.62
N TYR A 202 9.91 -7.24 -13.57
CA TYR A 202 10.94 -6.27 -13.21
C TYR A 202 12.25 -6.96 -12.82
N LEU A 203 12.17 -8.00 -11.96
CA LEU A 203 13.34 -8.80 -11.60
C LEU A 203 14.03 -9.41 -12.84
N ARG A 204 13.23 -9.88 -13.80
CA ARG A 204 13.70 -10.44 -15.07
C ARG A 204 14.48 -9.45 -15.93
N LEU A 205 14.23 -8.14 -15.83
CA LEU A 205 15.04 -7.13 -16.54
C LEU A 205 16.53 -7.20 -16.16
N PHE A 206 16.83 -7.74 -14.98
CA PHE A 206 18.18 -7.94 -14.46
C PHE A 206 18.74 -9.34 -14.70
N ALA A 207 18.05 -10.22 -15.43
CA ALA A 207 18.53 -11.56 -15.72
C ALA A 207 19.86 -11.53 -16.50
N LYS A 208 20.81 -12.42 -16.18
CA LYS A 208 22.06 -12.53 -16.94
C LYS A 208 21.80 -13.03 -18.36
N ASP A 209 20.92 -14.01 -18.51
CA ASP A 209 20.44 -14.50 -19.80
C ASP A 209 19.49 -13.49 -20.46
N PRO A 210 19.82 -12.96 -21.65
CA PRO A 210 18.94 -12.05 -22.39
C PRO A 210 17.57 -12.64 -22.74
N GLN A 211 17.43 -13.96 -22.88
CA GLN A 211 16.13 -14.59 -23.18
C GLN A 211 15.16 -14.47 -22.01
N GLU A 212 15.68 -14.53 -20.78
CA GLU A 212 14.88 -14.37 -19.56
C GLU A 212 14.42 -12.93 -19.34
N ARG A 213 15.07 -11.94 -19.97
CA ARG A 213 14.74 -10.50 -19.83
C ARG A 213 13.48 -10.06 -20.55
N ARG A 214 12.95 -10.88 -21.46
CA ARG A 214 11.69 -10.55 -22.13
C ARG A 214 10.56 -10.64 -21.10
N PRO A 215 9.81 -9.55 -20.84
CA PRO A 215 8.67 -9.59 -19.94
C PRO A 215 7.70 -10.68 -20.39
N ARG A 216 7.25 -11.51 -19.45
CA ARG A 216 6.24 -12.52 -19.77
C ARG A 216 4.88 -11.85 -19.93
N PRO A 217 4.02 -12.36 -20.83
CA PRO A 217 2.69 -11.80 -21.04
C PRO A 217 1.91 -11.68 -19.74
N VAL A 218 1.27 -10.54 -19.54
CA VAL A 218 0.42 -10.26 -18.37
C VAL A 218 -0.77 -11.23 -18.39
N ARG A 219 -1.03 -11.91 -17.28
CA ARG A 219 -2.24 -12.74 -17.16
C ARG A 219 -3.43 -11.80 -16.96
N ARG A 220 -4.21 -11.59 -18.02
CA ARG A 220 -5.41 -10.76 -17.96
C ARG A 220 -6.40 -11.31 -16.94
N THR A 221 -6.54 -10.60 -15.83
CA THR A 221 -7.67 -10.76 -14.91
C THR A 221 -8.64 -9.62 -15.18
N ALA A 222 -9.84 -9.95 -15.67
CA ALA A 222 -10.88 -8.93 -15.80
C ALA A 222 -11.32 -8.54 -14.37
N PRO A 223 -11.27 -7.25 -13.99
CA PRO A 223 -11.91 -6.81 -12.77
C PRO A 223 -13.38 -7.23 -12.81
N ARG A 224 -13.92 -7.70 -11.70
CA ARG A 224 -15.37 -7.88 -11.59
C ARG A 224 -16.00 -6.50 -11.68
N ALA A 225 -16.97 -6.36 -12.59
CA ALA A 225 -17.74 -5.14 -12.74
C ALA A 225 -18.38 -4.80 -11.38
N ARG A 226 -18.00 -3.66 -10.82
CA ARG A 226 -18.65 -3.11 -9.63
C ARG A 226 -19.95 -2.46 -10.08
N PRO A 227 -21.08 -2.63 -9.37
CA PRO A 227 -22.33 -1.99 -9.76
C PRO A 227 -22.10 -0.48 -9.81
N ARG A 228 -22.29 0.13 -10.99
CA ARG A 228 -22.24 1.58 -11.14
C ARG A 228 -23.34 2.15 -10.26
N ARG A 229 -22.97 2.82 -9.17
CA ARG A 229 -23.93 3.61 -8.41
C ARG A 229 -24.43 4.72 -9.34
N SER A 230 -25.75 4.85 -9.46
CA SER A 230 -26.34 6.13 -9.85
C SER A 230 -25.74 7.17 -8.91
N GLU A 231 -25.22 8.28 -9.43
CA GLU A 231 -24.88 9.46 -8.64
C GLU A 231 -26.16 9.91 -7.92
N GLN A 232 -26.47 9.32 -6.77
CA GLN A 232 -27.36 9.91 -5.81
C GLN A 232 -26.55 11.01 -5.16
N ARG A 233 -26.44 12.12 -5.91
CA ARG A 233 -26.11 13.41 -5.34
C ARG A 233 -27.14 13.58 -4.22
N PRO A 234 -26.72 13.65 -2.94
CA PRO A 234 -27.65 14.00 -1.87
C PRO A 234 -28.38 15.24 -2.36
N GLU A 235 -29.71 15.29 -2.22
CA GLU A 235 -30.47 16.49 -2.56
C GLU A 235 -29.70 17.67 -2.01
N ALA A 236 -29.06 18.42 -2.89
CA ALA A 236 -28.30 19.58 -2.50
C ALA A 236 -29.39 20.56 -2.09
N ARG A 237 -29.80 20.52 -0.81
CA ARG A 237 -30.39 21.67 -0.14
C ARG A 237 -29.58 22.83 -0.66
N ARG A 238 -30.19 23.73 -1.42
CA ARG A 238 -29.49 24.78 -2.16
C ARG A 238 -28.72 25.63 -1.16
N LEU A 239 -27.49 25.20 -0.86
CA LEU A 239 -26.62 25.89 0.06
C LEU A 239 -26.28 27.21 -0.60
N THR A 240 -26.35 28.28 0.18
CA THR A 240 -25.87 29.58 -0.28
C THR A 240 -24.38 29.46 -0.61
N ARG A 241 -23.84 30.41 -1.39
CA ARG A 241 -22.39 30.48 -1.65
C ARG A 241 -21.56 30.43 -0.35
N LYS A 242 -22.03 31.13 0.69
CA LYS A 242 -21.44 31.12 2.03
C LYS A 242 -21.54 29.74 2.70
N GLY A 243 -22.65 29.05 2.52
CA GLY A 243 -22.85 27.68 3.01
C GLY A 243 -21.89 26.68 2.37
N LEU A 244 -21.72 26.75 1.04
CA LEU A 244 -20.77 25.92 0.29
C LEU A 244 -19.32 26.18 0.76
N ALA A 245 -18.93 27.44 0.91
CA ALA A 245 -17.60 27.80 1.43
C ALA A 245 -17.37 27.29 2.85
N THR A 246 -18.39 27.35 3.71
CA THR A 246 -18.30 26.83 5.09
C THR A 246 -18.15 25.31 5.08
N ARG A 247 -18.92 24.62 4.25
CA ARG A 247 -18.84 23.16 4.09
C ARG A 247 -17.47 22.71 3.59
N ALA A 248 -16.95 23.36 2.56
CA ALA A 248 -15.60 23.09 2.03
C ALA A 248 -14.53 23.23 3.10
N ARG A 249 -14.57 24.33 3.87
CA ARG A 249 -13.65 24.58 4.99
C ARG A 249 -13.73 23.52 6.09
N ILE A 250 -14.92 22.99 6.40
CA ILE A 250 -15.07 21.88 7.36
C ILE A 250 -14.42 20.61 6.79
N ILE A 251 -14.67 20.29 5.52
CA ILE A 251 -14.10 19.10 4.87
C ILE A 251 -12.58 19.18 4.82
N GLU A 252 -12.02 20.32 4.42
CA GLU A 252 -10.56 20.55 4.37
C GLU A 252 -9.92 20.42 5.75
N GLY A 253 -10.49 21.08 6.77
CA GLY A 253 -10.00 20.98 8.14
C GLY A 253 -10.10 19.57 8.72
N ALA A 254 -11.19 18.85 8.42
CA ALA A 254 -11.35 17.45 8.81
C ALA A 254 -10.34 16.54 8.09
N ALA A 255 -10.15 16.73 6.79
CA ALA A 255 -9.21 15.98 5.99
C ALA A 255 -7.77 16.16 6.47
N GLU A 256 -7.39 17.37 6.91
CA GLU A 256 -6.07 17.66 7.48
C GLU A 256 -5.87 17.01 8.86
N LEU A 257 -6.90 17.06 9.72
CA LEU A 257 -6.85 16.34 10.99
C LEU A 257 -6.72 14.84 10.81
N VAL A 258 -7.50 14.26 9.90
CA VAL A 258 -7.43 12.82 9.56
C VAL A 258 -6.07 12.46 8.98
N LEU A 259 -5.47 13.31 8.14
CA LEU A 259 -4.13 13.05 7.62
C LEU A 259 -3.10 12.93 8.74
N ARG A 260 -3.16 13.84 9.73
CA ARG A 260 -2.20 13.95 10.83
C ARG A 260 -2.42 12.99 11.99
N ARG A 261 -3.69 12.71 12.34
CA ARG A 261 -4.07 11.95 13.55
C ARG A 261 -4.74 10.61 13.23
N GLY A 262 -5.03 10.37 11.96
CA GLY A 262 -5.85 9.27 11.51
C GLY A 262 -7.35 9.48 11.74
N VAL A 263 -8.15 8.61 11.13
CA VAL A 263 -9.62 8.55 11.24
C VAL A 263 -10.04 8.24 12.67
N ASN A 264 -9.36 7.30 13.33
CA ASN A 264 -9.67 6.89 14.70
C ASN A 264 -9.27 7.95 15.73
N GLY A 265 -8.23 8.74 15.45
CA GLY A 265 -7.78 9.85 16.28
C GLY A 265 -8.51 11.17 16.04
N THR A 266 -9.58 11.18 15.22
CA THR A 266 -10.33 12.39 14.86
C THR A 266 -11.83 12.20 15.14
N SER A 267 -12.36 12.94 16.12
CA SER A 267 -13.80 13.01 16.41
C SER A 267 -14.48 14.20 15.71
N LEU A 268 -15.82 14.20 15.63
CA LEU A 268 -16.57 15.36 15.12
C LEU A 268 -16.33 16.62 15.97
N ASP A 269 -16.13 16.46 17.27
CA ASP A 269 -15.82 17.56 18.18
C ASP A 269 -14.41 18.12 17.97
N ASP A 270 -13.43 17.27 17.64
CA ASP A 270 -12.09 17.72 17.26
C ASP A 270 -12.16 18.60 15.99
N VAL A 271 -12.90 18.14 14.98
CA VAL A 271 -13.10 18.90 13.73
C VAL A 271 -13.82 20.21 14.00
N ARG A 272 -14.90 20.18 14.79
CA ARG A 272 -15.67 21.36 15.19
C ARG A 272 -14.77 22.41 15.83
N SER A 273 -13.95 21.98 16.79
CA SER A 273 -13.05 22.83 17.54
C SER A 273 -11.93 23.39 16.65
N ALA A 274 -11.32 22.56 15.82
CA ALA A 274 -10.23 22.97 14.93
C ALA A 274 -10.68 23.94 13.83
N VAL A 275 -11.89 23.76 13.31
CA VAL A 275 -12.46 24.61 12.25
C VAL A 275 -13.20 25.81 12.84
N GLY A 276 -13.47 25.86 14.15
CA GLY A 276 -14.18 26.97 14.78
C GLY A 276 -15.62 27.11 14.30
N VAL A 277 -16.34 26.00 14.15
CA VAL A 277 -17.78 25.97 13.85
C VAL A 277 -18.58 25.54 15.07
N SER A 278 -19.86 25.90 15.12
CA SER A 278 -20.77 25.43 16.17
C SER A 278 -21.24 23.98 15.92
N GLY A 279 -21.76 23.33 16.96
CA GLY A 279 -22.34 21.98 16.82
C GLY A 279 -23.55 21.95 15.88
N SER A 280 -24.36 23.02 15.89
CA SER A 280 -25.50 23.18 14.97
C SER A 280 -25.06 23.39 13.52
N GLN A 281 -23.93 24.05 13.28
CA GLN A 281 -23.35 24.12 11.94
C GLN A 281 -22.83 22.76 11.48
N MET A 282 -22.19 21.98 12.37
CA MET A 282 -21.72 20.64 12.03
C MET A 282 -22.89 19.72 11.62
N SER A 283 -23.94 19.65 12.45
CA SER A 283 -25.13 18.84 12.16
C SER A 283 -25.97 19.36 10.99
N HIS A 284 -25.83 20.64 10.62
CA HIS A 284 -26.46 21.18 9.41
C HIS A 284 -25.81 20.66 8.13
N TYR A 285 -24.50 20.44 8.11
CA TYR A 285 -23.75 20.04 6.90
C TYR A 285 -23.51 18.54 6.78
N PHE A 286 -23.45 17.81 7.90
CA PHE A 286 -23.16 16.38 7.94
C PHE A 286 -24.09 15.67 8.89
N SER A 287 -24.67 14.55 8.44
CA SER A 287 -25.59 13.75 9.27
C SER A 287 -24.87 13.04 10.41
N ASP A 288 -23.67 12.53 10.13
CA ASP A 288 -22.85 11.75 11.04
C ASP A 288 -21.37 11.75 10.60
N LYS A 289 -20.52 11.02 11.35
CA LYS A 289 -19.09 10.87 11.02
C LYS A 289 -18.88 10.14 9.70
N GLN A 290 -19.76 9.21 9.32
CA GLN A 290 -19.63 8.44 8.11
C GLN A 290 -19.89 9.31 6.87
N ASP A 291 -20.91 10.18 6.89
CA ASP A 291 -21.13 11.18 5.83
C ASP A 291 -19.91 12.10 5.71
N LEU A 292 -19.40 12.65 6.81
CA LEU A 292 -18.17 13.47 6.78
C LEU A 292 -16.98 12.70 6.17
N LEU A 293 -16.78 11.43 6.54
CA LEU A 293 -15.72 10.59 5.98
C LEU A 293 -15.86 10.40 4.47
N ARG A 294 -17.07 10.17 3.96
CA ARG A 294 -17.32 10.07 2.51
C ARG A 294 -17.01 11.37 1.79
N GLN A 295 -17.31 12.53 2.41
CA GLN A 295 -16.92 13.83 1.86
C GLN A 295 -15.40 14.05 1.87
N ILE A 296 -14.70 13.54 2.90
CA ILE A 296 -13.23 13.56 2.95
C ILE A 296 -12.64 12.67 1.84
N ILE A 297 -13.19 11.48 1.61
CA ILE A 297 -12.77 10.58 0.52
C ILE A 297 -12.92 11.27 -0.84
N SER A 298 -14.07 11.90 -1.08
CA SER A 298 -14.30 12.67 -2.31
C SER A 298 -13.29 13.81 -2.45
N ALA A 299 -13.08 14.62 -1.40
CA ALA A 299 -12.12 15.72 -1.44
C ALA A 299 -10.67 15.25 -1.66
N ARG A 300 -10.26 14.13 -1.05
CA ARG A 300 -8.92 13.55 -1.27
C ARG A 300 -8.78 12.92 -2.65
N THR A 301 -9.87 12.41 -3.22
CA THR A 301 -9.90 11.95 -4.62
C THR A 301 -9.68 13.12 -5.57
N GLU A 302 -10.39 14.24 -5.39
CA GLU A 302 -10.18 15.44 -6.21
C GLU A 302 -8.76 15.98 -6.06
N PHE A 303 -8.22 16.03 -4.84
CA PHE A 303 -6.83 16.44 -4.61
C PHE A 303 -5.83 15.58 -5.42
N VAL A 304 -6.03 14.26 -5.45
CA VAL A 304 -5.19 13.36 -6.25
C VAL A 304 -5.36 13.66 -7.74
N VAL A 305 -6.58 13.82 -8.22
CA VAL A 305 -6.84 14.13 -9.64
C VAL A 305 -6.19 15.46 -10.02
N ASP A 306 -6.45 16.53 -9.27
CA ASP A 306 -5.90 17.86 -9.50
C ASP A 306 -4.38 17.85 -9.54
N PHE A 307 -3.73 17.12 -8.62
CA PHE A 307 -2.29 16.96 -8.62
C PHE A 307 -1.78 16.33 -9.93
N HIS A 308 -2.43 15.26 -10.39
CA HIS A 308 -1.98 14.50 -11.56
C HIS A 308 -2.37 15.16 -12.89
N THR A 309 -3.28 16.14 -12.88
CA THR A 309 -3.67 16.96 -14.04
C THR A 309 -3.00 18.33 -14.07
N GLN A 310 -2.01 18.57 -13.19
CA GLN A 310 -1.23 19.81 -13.22
C GLN A 310 -0.62 20.04 -14.62
N PRO A 311 -0.62 21.28 -15.15
CA PRO A 311 -0.16 21.57 -16.51
C PRO A 311 1.26 21.04 -16.83
N GLN A 312 2.15 21.02 -15.84
CA GLN A 312 3.54 20.55 -15.98
C GLN A 312 3.64 19.04 -16.23
N LEU A 313 2.61 18.26 -15.88
CA LEU A 313 2.56 16.82 -16.11
C LEU A 313 1.92 16.45 -17.46
N GLY A 314 1.30 17.42 -18.15
CA GLY A 314 0.59 17.19 -19.40
C GLY A 314 -0.50 16.12 -19.23
N ARG A 315 -0.47 15.10 -20.11
CA ARG A 315 -1.41 13.96 -20.08
C ARG A 315 -0.80 12.68 -19.52
N LEU A 316 0.39 12.77 -18.90
CA LEU A 316 1.17 11.59 -18.46
C LEU A 316 1.43 10.59 -19.61
N ASP A 317 1.49 11.08 -20.84
CA ASP A 317 1.54 10.28 -22.06
C ASP A 317 2.93 10.25 -22.68
N THR A 318 3.99 10.52 -21.93
CA THR A 318 5.38 10.31 -22.37
C THR A 318 6.24 9.80 -21.21
N LEU A 319 7.30 9.03 -21.50
CA LEU A 319 8.26 8.61 -20.46
C LEU A 319 8.88 9.80 -19.71
N ALA A 320 9.03 10.95 -20.38
CA ALA A 320 9.50 12.18 -19.75
C ALA A 320 8.47 12.71 -18.74
N SER A 321 7.18 12.80 -19.13
CA SER A 321 6.12 13.23 -18.21
C SER A 321 5.93 12.30 -17.01
N LEU A 322 6.10 10.99 -17.18
CA LEU A 322 6.07 10.02 -16.08
C LEU A 322 7.26 10.22 -15.12
N ARG A 323 8.46 10.51 -15.63
CA ARG A 323 9.60 10.91 -14.79
C ARG A 323 9.33 12.23 -14.05
N SER A 324 8.81 13.24 -14.75
CA SER A 324 8.42 14.51 -14.13
C SER A 324 7.36 14.32 -13.03
N TRP A 325 6.44 13.38 -13.20
CA TRP A 325 5.47 13.01 -12.17
C TRP A 325 6.14 12.47 -10.90
N ALA A 326 7.10 11.56 -11.02
CA ALA A 326 7.82 11.01 -9.87
C ALA A 326 8.60 12.09 -9.10
N GLU A 327 9.31 12.95 -9.85
CA GLU A 327 10.03 14.09 -9.27
C GLU A 327 9.08 15.07 -8.58
N LEU A 328 7.95 15.41 -9.21
CA LEU A 328 6.96 16.32 -8.63
C LEU A 328 6.30 15.74 -7.38
N CYS A 329 6.01 14.44 -7.38
CA CYS A 329 5.51 13.73 -6.20
C CYS A 329 6.45 13.90 -5.02
N TRP A 330 7.76 13.72 -5.23
CA TRP A 330 8.74 13.94 -4.17
C TRP A 330 8.86 15.42 -3.79
N ALA A 331 9.00 16.31 -4.77
CA ALA A 331 9.22 17.73 -4.55
C ALA A 331 8.08 18.40 -3.76
N GLN A 332 6.82 18.07 -4.08
CA GLN A 332 5.66 18.70 -3.43
C GLN A 332 5.18 17.93 -2.19
N SER A 333 5.37 16.60 -2.14
CA SER A 333 4.76 15.75 -1.11
C SER A 333 5.74 14.90 -0.29
N GLY A 334 7.05 14.90 -0.58
CA GLY A 334 8.04 14.05 0.09
C GLY A 334 8.09 14.21 1.62
N LEU A 335 8.00 15.45 2.12
CA LEU A 335 7.91 15.71 3.57
C LEU A 335 6.59 15.18 4.17
N SER A 336 5.50 15.25 3.41
CA SER A 336 4.22 14.68 3.82
C SER A 336 4.30 13.14 3.82
N TYR A 337 4.95 12.53 2.84
CA TYR A 337 5.17 11.09 2.80
C TYR A 337 5.95 10.59 4.02
N LEU A 338 7.02 11.29 4.41
CA LEU A 338 7.77 10.95 5.62
C LEU A 338 6.91 11.07 6.89
N ARG A 339 6.07 12.09 6.99
CA ARG A 339 5.29 12.38 8.21
C ARG A 339 3.97 11.62 8.32
N ASN A 340 3.27 11.43 7.20
CA ASN A 340 1.88 11.00 7.17
C ASN A 340 1.58 9.94 6.08
N GLY A 341 2.53 9.62 5.20
CA GLY A 341 2.29 8.79 4.02
C GLY A 341 1.50 9.51 2.91
N CYS A 342 0.99 8.75 1.94
CA CYS A 342 0.16 9.30 0.87
C CYS A 342 -1.17 9.83 1.43
N VAL A 343 -1.61 11.01 0.96
CA VAL A 343 -2.87 11.63 1.42
C VAL A 343 -4.11 10.79 1.18
N TYR A 344 -4.10 9.98 0.11
CA TYR A 344 -5.19 9.06 -0.22
C TYR A 344 -4.92 7.67 0.34
N GLY A 345 -3.73 7.12 0.07
CA GLY A 345 -3.37 5.77 0.52
C GLY A 345 -3.38 5.57 2.03
N SER A 346 -2.98 6.59 2.79
CA SER A 346 -3.04 6.51 4.25
C SER A 346 -4.47 6.52 4.77
N LEU A 347 -5.36 7.32 4.17
CA LEU A 347 -6.80 7.28 4.47
C LEU A 347 -7.39 5.90 4.12
N THR A 348 -7.05 5.35 2.95
CA THR A 348 -7.47 4.02 2.53
C THR A 348 -7.03 2.94 3.52
N GLY A 349 -5.76 2.94 3.92
CA GLY A 349 -5.19 1.94 4.84
C GLY A 349 -5.91 1.90 6.19
N GLU A 350 -6.38 3.05 6.67
CA GLU A 350 -7.15 3.15 7.93
C GLU A 350 -8.61 2.69 7.79
N LEU A 351 -9.13 2.63 6.56
CA LEU A 351 -10.53 2.32 6.25
C LEU A 351 -10.73 0.93 5.61
N LEU A 352 -9.72 0.07 5.59
CA LEU A 352 -9.81 -1.26 4.95
C LEU A 352 -10.89 -2.18 5.56
N GLU A 353 -11.27 -1.96 6.83
CA GLU A 353 -12.35 -2.71 7.50
C GLU A 353 -13.69 -1.96 7.53
N ALA A 354 -13.80 -0.81 6.83
CA ALA A 354 -15.05 -0.08 6.71
C ALA A 354 -16.11 -0.88 5.93
N ASP A 355 -17.36 -0.40 5.95
CA ASP A 355 -18.45 -1.04 5.19
C ASP A 355 -18.23 -0.98 3.67
N ASP A 356 -19.07 -1.71 2.95
CA ASP A 356 -18.90 -1.83 1.50
C ASP A 356 -19.04 -0.51 0.75
N VAL A 357 -19.84 0.42 1.28
CA VAL A 357 -20.09 1.73 0.67
C VAL A 357 -18.84 2.61 0.73
N VAL A 358 -18.19 2.67 1.90
CA VAL A 358 -16.95 3.46 2.07
C VAL A 358 -15.82 2.90 1.19
N LEU A 359 -15.69 1.58 1.14
CA LEU A 359 -14.69 0.92 0.31
C LEU A 359 -14.97 1.07 -1.19
N ASP A 360 -16.25 1.11 -1.61
CA ASP A 360 -16.62 1.42 -2.99
C ASP A 360 -16.26 2.87 -3.36
N ASP A 361 -16.51 3.84 -2.47
CA ASP A 361 -16.11 5.25 -2.69
C ASP A 361 -14.57 5.38 -2.80
N LEU A 362 -13.81 4.60 -2.02
CA LEU A 362 -12.34 4.54 -2.12
C LEU A 362 -11.86 3.88 -3.42
N ALA A 363 -12.49 2.77 -3.82
CA ALA A 363 -12.16 2.10 -5.06
C ALA A 363 -12.48 2.97 -6.29
N ASP A 364 -13.54 3.78 -6.25
CA ASP A 364 -13.87 4.74 -7.32
C ASP A 364 -12.83 5.85 -7.46
N GLY A 365 -12.25 6.33 -6.35
CA GLY A 365 -11.14 7.27 -6.43
C GLY A 365 -9.84 6.66 -6.97
N TYR A 366 -9.54 5.41 -6.64
CA TYR A 366 -8.44 4.70 -7.31
C TYR A 366 -8.71 4.46 -8.79
N ASP A 367 -9.94 4.17 -9.21
CA ASP A 367 -10.28 4.01 -10.63
C ASP A 367 -10.03 5.31 -11.41
N ARG A 368 -10.36 6.47 -10.81
CA ARG A 368 -10.04 7.78 -11.40
C ARG A 368 -8.53 7.99 -11.51
N TRP A 369 -7.77 7.65 -10.46
CA TRP A 369 -6.32 7.80 -10.47
C TRP A 369 -5.64 6.87 -11.48
N LEU A 370 -6.01 5.59 -11.50
CA LEU A 370 -5.55 4.60 -12.48
C LEU A 370 -5.90 5.02 -13.91
N GLY A 371 -7.08 5.60 -14.10
CA GLY A 371 -7.54 6.13 -15.39
C GLY A 371 -6.57 7.13 -16.00
N LEU A 372 -6.04 8.07 -15.20
CA LEU A 372 -5.10 9.09 -15.69
C LEU A 372 -3.84 8.47 -16.30
N PHE A 373 -3.23 7.48 -15.62
CA PHE A 373 -2.07 6.78 -16.17
C PHE A 373 -2.42 5.89 -17.34
N ARG A 374 -3.52 5.13 -17.25
CA ARG A 374 -3.96 4.22 -18.30
C ARG A 374 -4.21 4.98 -19.61
N ASP A 375 -4.85 6.13 -19.55
CA ASP A 375 -5.17 6.93 -20.72
C ASP A 375 -3.90 7.53 -21.37
N GLY A 376 -2.93 7.97 -20.55
CA GLY A 376 -1.62 8.42 -21.05
C GLY A 376 -0.80 7.28 -21.68
N LEU A 377 -0.73 6.13 -21.03
CA LEU A 377 -0.05 4.93 -21.52
C LEU A 377 -0.70 4.37 -22.79
N HIS A 378 -2.04 4.43 -22.90
CA HIS A 378 -2.76 4.06 -24.11
C HIS A 378 -2.36 4.95 -25.28
N ALA A 379 -2.28 6.26 -25.08
CA ALA A 379 -1.83 7.19 -26.12
C ALA A 379 -0.38 6.91 -26.57
N MET A 380 0.51 6.47 -25.66
CA MET A 380 1.86 6.04 -26.05
C MET A 380 1.87 4.77 -26.91
N VAL A 381 0.97 3.82 -26.64
CA VAL A 381 0.80 2.62 -27.48
C VAL A 381 0.22 2.98 -28.85
N GLU A 382 -0.82 3.83 -28.91
CA GLU A 382 -1.41 4.31 -30.17
C GLU A 382 -0.40 5.04 -31.07
N ARG A 383 0.58 5.73 -30.46
CA ARG A 383 1.67 6.39 -31.18
C ARG A 383 2.87 5.49 -31.48
N HIS A 384 2.81 4.20 -31.12
CA HIS A 384 3.91 3.23 -31.23
C HIS A 384 5.21 3.67 -30.52
N GLU A 385 5.09 4.46 -29.45
CA GLU A 385 6.21 4.81 -28.56
C GLU A 385 6.48 3.68 -27.55
N LEU A 386 5.44 2.95 -27.18
CA LEU A 386 5.51 1.66 -26.48
C LEU A 386 5.17 0.53 -27.44
N ARG A 387 5.76 -0.65 -27.22
CA ARG A 387 5.45 -1.88 -27.96
C ARG A 387 3.99 -2.28 -27.79
N ASP A 388 3.45 -2.97 -28.78
CA ASP A 388 2.05 -3.47 -28.79
C ASP A 388 1.75 -4.49 -27.67
N ASP A 389 2.80 -5.09 -27.08
CA ASP A 389 2.68 -6.00 -25.93
C ASP A 389 2.64 -5.29 -24.58
N ALA A 390 2.76 -3.96 -24.56
CA ALA A 390 2.52 -3.14 -23.37
C ALA A 390 1.02 -3.12 -23.05
N ASP A 391 0.64 -3.60 -21.87
CA ASP A 391 -0.74 -3.50 -21.37
C ASP A 391 -0.90 -2.22 -20.53
N PRO A 392 -1.60 -1.17 -21.01
CA PRO A 392 -1.73 0.10 -20.29
C PRO A 392 -2.39 -0.04 -18.92
N ARG A 393 -3.30 -1.01 -18.75
CA ARG A 393 -3.98 -1.25 -17.46
C ARG A 393 -3.02 -1.82 -16.44
N HIS A 394 -2.21 -2.79 -16.84
CA HIS A 394 -1.17 -3.38 -15.99
C HIS A 394 -0.09 -2.37 -15.62
N LEU A 395 0.38 -1.58 -16.59
CA LEU A 395 1.41 -0.57 -16.36
C LEU A 395 0.91 0.58 -15.47
N ALA A 396 -0.36 1.01 -15.61
CA ALA A 396 -0.99 1.95 -14.69
C ALA A 396 -1.08 1.37 -13.27
N ALA A 397 -1.48 0.09 -13.13
CA ALA A 397 -1.51 -0.58 -11.85
C ALA A 397 -0.11 -0.61 -11.21
N ALA A 398 0.93 -0.98 -11.96
CA ALA A 398 2.32 -1.01 -11.50
C ALA A 398 2.79 0.35 -10.93
N LEU A 399 2.48 1.45 -11.61
CA LEU A 399 2.81 2.81 -11.16
C LEU A 399 2.09 3.16 -9.85
N VAL A 400 0.79 2.88 -9.75
CA VAL A 400 -0.01 3.22 -8.56
C VAL A 400 0.37 2.34 -7.37
N VAL A 401 0.53 1.01 -7.53
CA VAL A 401 0.93 0.15 -6.39
C VAL A 401 2.34 0.48 -5.91
N ALA A 402 3.27 0.82 -6.80
CA ALA A 402 4.60 1.26 -6.42
C ALA A 402 4.57 2.56 -5.61
N HIS A 403 3.76 3.53 -6.03
CA HIS A 403 3.55 4.78 -5.28
C HIS A 403 2.93 4.54 -3.90
N GLN A 404 1.84 3.77 -3.84
CA GLN A 404 1.12 3.51 -2.58
C GLN A 404 1.99 2.75 -1.58
N GLY A 405 2.66 1.70 -2.04
CA GLY A 405 3.56 0.91 -1.24
C GLY A 405 4.79 1.69 -0.79
N GLY A 406 5.43 2.39 -1.72
CA GLY A 406 6.62 3.20 -1.46
C GLY A 406 6.35 4.32 -0.46
N THR A 407 5.24 5.05 -0.59
CA THR A 407 4.87 6.10 0.38
C THR A 407 4.54 5.55 1.77
N MET A 408 3.88 4.39 1.86
CA MET A 408 3.60 3.74 3.15
C MET A 408 4.90 3.32 3.86
N LEU A 409 5.82 2.67 3.14
CA LEU A 409 7.12 2.31 3.72
C LEU A 409 7.93 3.55 4.09
N THR A 410 7.97 4.58 3.25
CA THR A 410 8.67 5.84 3.56
C THR A 410 8.18 6.47 4.86
N HIS A 411 6.87 6.47 5.11
CA HIS A 411 6.32 6.94 6.38
C HIS A 411 6.78 6.06 7.55
N ILE A 412 6.64 4.75 7.40
CA ILE A 412 6.89 3.78 8.48
C ILE A 412 8.36 3.74 8.84
N THR A 413 9.26 3.71 7.86
CA THR A 413 10.71 3.64 8.08
C THR A 413 11.32 5.00 8.37
N GLY A 414 10.63 6.09 8.01
CA GLY A 414 11.18 7.45 8.10
C GLY A 414 12.28 7.72 7.07
N SER A 415 12.33 6.93 5.98
CA SER A 415 13.37 7.00 4.97
C SER A 415 12.78 7.28 3.57
N PRO A 416 13.43 8.12 2.74
CA PRO A 416 12.95 8.45 1.39
C PRO A 416 13.11 7.30 0.38
N GLU A 417 14.00 6.35 0.65
CA GLU A 417 14.42 5.29 -0.28
C GLU A 417 13.26 4.41 -0.77
N PRO A 418 12.32 3.92 0.06
CA PRO A 418 11.22 3.07 -0.39
C PRO A 418 10.36 3.71 -1.48
N PHE A 419 9.98 4.98 -1.33
CA PHE A 419 9.26 5.71 -2.36
C PHE A 419 10.08 5.82 -3.65
N LYS A 420 11.32 6.32 -3.54
CA LYS A 420 12.17 6.58 -4.72
C LYS A 420 12.45 5.31 -5.50
N GLN A 421 12.83 4.23 -4.82
CA GLN A 421 13.18 2.97 -5.46
C GLN A 421 11.97 2.27 -6.08
N ALA A 422 10.82 2.25 -5.39
CA ALA A 422 9.61 1.61 -5.92
C ALA A 422 9.10 2.34 -7.16
N VAL A 423 9.02 3.67 -7.12
CA VAL A 423 8.53 4.47 -8.26
C VAL A 423 9.51 4.40 -9.43
N GLU A 424 10.82 4.50 -9.18
CA GLU A 424 11.83 4.33 -10.24
C GLU A 424 11.79 2.94 -10.87
N ALA A 425 11.55 1.90 -10.08
CA ALA A 425 11.35 0.55 -10.60
C ALA A 425 10.13 0.46 -11.53
N ALA A 426 9.00 1.08 -11.16
CA ALA A 426 7.82 1.12 -12.00
C ALA A 426 8.06 1.91 -13.29
N LEU A 427 8.75 3.05 -13.22
CA LEU A 427 9.15 3.84 -14.39
C LEU A 427 10.08 3.07 -15.32
N GLY A 428 11.10 2.40 -14.76
CA GLY A 428 12.02 1.54 -15.51
C GLY A 428 11.30 0.36 -16.16
N TYR A 429 10.29 -0.20 -15.49
CA TYR A 429 9.45 -1.25 -16.06
C TYR A 429 8.61 -0.75 -17.23
N VAL A 430 7.94 0.41 -17.12
CA VAL A 430 7.25 1.03 -18.28
C VAL A 430 8.24 1.29 -19.42
N ALA A 431 9.41 1.86 -19.13
CA ALA A 431 10.43 2.16 -20.12
C ALA A 431 10.98 0.92 -20.83
N SER A 432 10.92 -0.27 -20.19
CA SER A 432 11.32 -1.53 -20.82
C SER A 432 10.43 -1.95 -22.01
N PHE A 433 9.24 -1.34 -22.13
CA PHE A 433 8.35 -1.50 -23.28
C PHE A 433 8.55 -0.42 -24.35
N ALA A 434 9.49 0.52 -24.18
CA ALA A 434 9.74 1.54 -25.20
C ALA A 434 10.25 0.92 -26.50
N VAL A 435 9.73 1.40 -27.64
CA VAL A 435 10.25 1.00 -28.95
C VAL A 435 11.62 1.68 -29.15
N PRO A 436 12.70 0.92 -29.45
CA PRO A 436 14.00 1.52 -29.72
C PRO A 436 13.91 2.50 -30.90
N GLU A 437 14.37 3.74 -30.74
CA GLU A 437 14.42 4.67 -31.89
C GLU A 437 15.27 4.06 -33.02
N PRO A 438 14.80 4.09 -34.28
CA PRO A 438 15.61 3.65 -35.40
C PRO A 438 16.87 4.52 -35.50
N LYS A 439 18.04 3.86 -35.57
CA LYS A 439 19.38 4.47 -35.56
C LYS A 439 19.62 5.56 -36.63
N SER A 440 18.71 5.81 -37.57
CA SER A 440 18.93 6.75 -38.70
C SER A 440 18.72 8.23 -38.38
N ARG A 441 18.07 8.61 -37.26
CA ARG A 441 17.84 10.04 -36.93
C ARG A 441 18.96 10.72 -36.14
N ARG A 442 19.94 9.97 -35.61
CA ARG A 442 21.07 10.54 -34.84
C ARG A 442 22.13 11.22 -35.73
N SER A 443 22.19 10.91 -37.02
CA SER A 443 23.17 11.49 -37.96
C SER A 443 22.73 12.82 -38.58
N ALA A 444 21.45 13.19 -38.51
CA ALA A 444 20.94 14.40 -39.18
C ALA A 444 20.92 15.66 -38.30
N ARG A 445 21.24 15.56 -36.99
CA ARG A 445 21.26 16.70 -36.05
C ARG A 445 22.64 17.25 -35.70
N THR A 446 23.72 16.70 -36.28
CA THR A 446 25.10 17.20 -36.11
C THR A 446 25.69 17.85 -37.37
N SER A 447 24.86 18.17 -38.36
CA SER A 447 25.27 19.00 -39.50
C SER A 447 24.23 20.10 -39.76
N ARG A 448 24.36 21.21 -39.02
CA ARG A 448 23.97 22.55 -39.47
C ARG A 448 24.59 23.61 -38.58
#